data_AF-A0A933DBB4-F1
#
_entry.id   AF-A0A933DBB4-F1
#
_cell.length_a   1.000
_cell.length_b   1.000
_cell.length_c   1.000
_cell.angle_alpha   90.00
_cell.angle_beta   90.00
_cell.angle_gamma   90.00
#
_symmetry.space_group_name_H-M   'P 1'
#
loop_
_entity.id
_entity.type
_entity.pdbx_description
1 polymer ?
#
loop_
_entity_poly.entity_id
_entity_poly.type
_entity_poly.pdbx_seq_one_letter_code
_entity_poly.pdbx_strand_id
1 'polypeptide(L)'
;MAFDYRSEYQRYRQYYTNLRRFYQRPVARVSIFVVVSFMTVSFFSLFAIKPTLVTISQLVREIEDKREANQLLEQKLEDLQRIADEFEQWGQVGELAEVAIPSNPEVAKWLLELEVVAIQNQVGLISLQMEPVVLKGKSTEGSDRVGFNLIVGGDLAQVKGFIGAMENLDRLIKVESITFSAGTPFLKQGGVEVTAGIEGEAYFMPSEEENAG
;
A
#
# COMPACT_ATOMS: atom_id res chain seq x y z
N MET A 1 -87.27 8.21 -17.26
CA MET A 1 -87.81 8.16 -15.88
C MET A 1 -87.43 9.47 -15.22
N ALA A 2 -88.40 10.30 -14.82
CA ALA A 2 -88.12 11.60 -14.20
C ALA A 2 -87.73 11.41 -12.73
N PHE A 3 -86.60 11.98 -12.34
CA PHE A 3 -86.04 11.90 -10.99
C PHE A 3 -86.82 12.85 -10.06
N ASP A 4 -87.62 12.31 -9.15
CA ASP A 4 -88.54 13.08 -8.30
C ASP A 4 -87.86 13.57 -7.00
N TYR A 5 -87.18 14.72 -7.10
CA TYR A 5 -86.44 15.39 -6.01
C TYR A 5 -87.25 15.64 -4.72
N ARG A 6 -88.59 15.72 -4.81
CA ARG A 6 -89.42 16.01 -3.62
C ARG A 6 -89.56 14.78 -2.72
N SER A 7 -89.56 13.59 -3.30
CA SER A 7 -89.70 12.33 -2.57
C SER A 7 -88.42 11.97 -1.80
N GLU A 8 -87.24 12.20 -2.37
CA GLU A 8 -85.95 11.96 -1.71
C GLU A 8 -85.68 12.95 -0.56
N TYR A 9 -86.07 14.22 -0.73
CA TYR A 9 -85.90 15.24 0.30
C TYR A 9 -86.74 14.93 1.56
N GLN A 10 -87.96 14.40 1.36
CA GLN A 10 -88.84 13.99 2.46
C GLN A 10 -88.30 12.75 3.20
N ARG A 11 -87.69 11.79 2.50
CA ARG A 11 -86.99 10.65 3.11
C ARG A 11 -85.83 11.12 3.98
N TYR A 12 -84.99 12.03 3.49
CA TYR A 12 -83.86 12.56 4.27
C TYR A 12 -84.31 13.26 5.55
N ARG A 13 -85.40 14.04 5.52
CA ARG A 13 -85.94 14.75 6.69
C ARG A 13 -86.41 13.80 7.81
N GLN A 14 -86.90 12.62 7.47
CA GLN A 14 -87.31 11.60 8.46
C GLN A 14 -86.10 10.93 9.15
N TYR A 15 -85.00 10.70 8.42
CA TYR A 15 -83.76 10.19 9.02
C TYR A 15 -83.16 11.16 10.04
N TYR A 16 -83.09 12.46 9.71
CA TYR A 16 -82.54 13.47 10.64
C TYR A 16 -83.40 13.67 11.89
N THR A 17 -84.71 13.50 11.81
CA THR A 17 -85.61 13.69 12.96
C THR A 17 -85.58 12.51 13.94
N ASN A 18 -85.37 11.28 13.46
CA ASN A 18 -85.18 10.10 14.30
C ASN A 18 -83.79 10.05 14.96
N LEU A 19 -82.75 10.52 14.26
CA LEU A 19 -81.39 10.62 14.81
C LEU A 19 -81.32 11.62 15.98
N ARG A 20 -82.08 12.72 15.90
CA ARG A 20 -82.15 13.74 16.95
C ARG A 20 -82.78 13.24 18.26
N ARG A 21 -83.77 12.33 18.22
CA ARG A 21 -84.37 11.75 19.44
C ARG A 21 -83.44 10.78 20.16
N PHE A 22 -82.59 10.06 19.42
CA PHE A 22 -81.60 9.15 20.01
C PHE A 22 -80.48 9.92 20.74
N TYR A 23 -80.07 11.06 20.19
CA TYR A 23 -79.04 11.94 20.75
C TYR A 23 -79.51 12.77 21.97
N GLN A 24 -80.82 12.84 22.24
CA GLN A 24 -81.40 13.58 23.36
C GLN A 24 -81.38 12.81 24.70
N ARG A 25 -81.01 11.52 24.72
CA ARG A 25 -80.84 10.76 25.97
C ARG A 25 -79.45 10.98 26.56
N PRO A 26 -79.32 11.36 27.85
CA PRO A 26 -78.02 11.68 28.45
C PRO A 26 -77.02 10.51 28.38
N VAL A 27 -77.50 9.27 28.51
CA VAL A 27 -76.68 8.05 28.43
C VAL A 27 -76.09 7.83 27.04
N ALA A 28 -76.84 8.13 25.97
CA ALA A 28 -76.38 7.95 24.59
C ALA A 28 -75.32 8.99 24.20
N ARG A 29 -75.44 10.22 24.71
CA ARG A 29 -74.42 11.27 24.48
C ARG A 29 -73.09 10.89 25.12
N VAL A 30 -73.11 10.43 26.37
CA VAL A 30 -71.88 10.05 27.10
C VAL A 30 -71.18 8.85 26.44
N SER A 31 -71.92 7.81 26.05
CA SER A 31 -71.33 6.64 25.39
C SER A 31 -70.69 6.99 24.03
N ILE A 32 -71.34 7.86 23.24
CA ILE A 32 -70.76 8.36 21.98
C ILE A 32 -69.46 9.11 22.24
N PHE A 33 -69.41 10.00 23.24
CA PHE A 33 -68.17 10.71 23.57
C PHE A 33 -67.05 9.75 24.02
N VAL A 34 -67.37 8.73 24.82
CA VAL A 34 -66.38 7.72 25.25
C VAL A 34 -65.84 6.95 24.05
N VAL A 35 -66.71 6.46 23.16
CA VAL A 35 -66.30 5.74 21.94
C VAL A 35 -65.44 6.62 21.04
N VAL A 36 -65.85 7.87 20.82
CA VAL A 36 -65.05 8.83 20.03
C VAL A 36 -63.71 9.10 20.70
N SER A 37 -63.65 9.28 22.02
CA SER A 37 -62.38 9.51 22.73
C SER A 37 -61.42 8.33 22.59
N PHE A 38 -61.91 7.10 22.73
CA PHE A 38 -61.11 5.89 22.52
C PHE A 38 -60.65 5.77 21.07
N MET A 39 -61.53 6.05 20.12
CA MET A 39 -61.20 6.06 18.69
C MET A 39 -60.13 7.11 18.39
N THR A 40 -60.23 8.30 18.96
CA THR A 40 -59.26 9.39 18.78
C THR A 40 -57.90 9.02 19.38
N VAL A 41 -57.85 8.48 20.61
CA VAL A 41 -56.60 8.02 21.23
C VAL A 41 -55.97 6.89 20.42
N SER A 42 -56.77 5.91 19.97
CA SER A 42 -56.28 4.81 19.13
C SER A 42 -55.77 5.30 17.78
N PHE A 43 -56.47 6.26 17.16
CA PHE A 43 -56.06 6.88 15.90
C PHE A 43 -54.72 7.59 16.06
N PHE A 44 -54.57 8.46 17.07
CA PHE A 44 -53.31 9.17 17.31
C PHE A 44 -52.17 8.24 17.73
N SER A 45 -52.44 7.19 18.49
CA SER A 45 -51.40 6.22 18.87
C SER A 45 -50.81 5.51 17.64
N LEU A 46 -51.66 5.11 16.68
CA LEU A 46 -51.22 4.43 15.46
C LEU A 46 -50.64 5.39 14.42
N PHE A 47 -51.23 6.57 14.24
CA PHE A 47 -50.86 7.49 13.16
C PHE A 47 -49.86 8.57 13.58
N ALA A 48 -49.79 8.95 14.85
CA ALA A 48 -48.85 9.96 15.32
C ALA A 48 -47.68 9.34 16.11
N ILE A 49 -47.96 8.47 17.09
CA ILE A 49 -46.90 7.96 17.98
C ILE A 49 -46.06 6.87 17.30
N LYS A 50 -46.70 5.84 16.73
CA LYS A 50 -45.99 4.73 16.09
C LYS A 50 -44.97 5.17 15.02
N PRO A 51 -45.29 6.05 14.04
CA PRO A 51 -44.29 6.45 13.05
C PRO A 51 -43.10 7.18 13.68
N THR A 52 -43.29 8.01 14.71
CA THR A 52 -42.17 8.72 15.36
C THR A 52 -41.18 7.77 16.04
N LEU A 53 -41.67 6.73 16.72
CA LEU A 53 -40.82 5.72 17.35
C LEU A 53 -40.01 4.92 16.31
N VAL A 54 -40.62 4.61 15.16
CA VAL A 54 -39.94 3.94 14.06
C VAL A 54 -38.83 4.83 13.50
N THR A 55 -39.12 6.11 13.27
CA THR A 55 -38.11 7.08 12.78
C THR A 55 -36.97 7.27 13.77
N ILE A 56 -37.23 7.34 15.08
CA ILE A 56 -36.16 7.45 16.10
C ILE A 56 -35.27 6.20 16.07
N SER A 57 -35.88 5.01 16.00
CA SER A 57 -35.11 3.76 15.92
C SER A 57 -34.23 3.70 14.66
N GLN A 58 -34.73 4.17 13.52
CA GLN A 58 -33.96 4.29 12.27
C GLN A 58 -32.82 5.31 12.40
N LEU A 59 -33.08 6.49 12.97
CA LEU A 59 -32.06 7.52 13.17
C LEU A 59 -30.95 7.07 14.12
N VAL A 60 -31.29 6.32 15.18
CA VAL A 60 -30.28 5.75 16.10
C VAL A 60 -29.38 4.76 15.37
N ARG A 61 -29.96 3.88 14.56
CA ARG A 61 -29.18 2.94 13.72
C ARG A 61 -28.28 3.68 12.73
N GLU A 62 -28.81 4.69 12.05
CA GLU A 62 -28.03 5.49 11.10
C GLU A 62 -26.86 6.23 11.78
N ILE A 63 -27.02 6.67 13.04
CA ILE A 63 -25.93 7.26 13.84
C ILE A 63 -24.87 6.21 14.18
N GLU A 64 -25.28 4.99 14.52
CA GLU A 64 -24.38 3.90 14.86
C GLU A 64 -23.58 3.42 13.64
N ASP A 65 -24.25 3.23 12.50
CA ASP A 65 -23.63 2.89 11.22
C ASP A 65 -22.62 3.97 10.79
N LYS A 66 -22.96 5.26 10.95
CA LYS A 66 -22.04 6.36 10.65
C LYS A 66 -20.83 6.42 11.59
N ARG A 67 -21.00 6.02 12.85
CA ARG A 67 -19.87 5.93 13.80
C ARG A 67 -18.92 4.80 13.44
N GLU A 68 -19.45 3.64 13.09
CA GLU A 68 -18.65 2.50 12.64
C GLU A 68 -17.88 2.84 11.35
N ALA A 69 -18.55 3.49 10.39
CA ALA A 69 -17.89 3.98 9.17
C ALA A 69 -16.76 4.98 9.45
N ASN A 70 -16.95 5.90 10.41
CA ASN A 70 -15.90 6.83 10.82
C ASN A 70 -14.72 6.11 11.48
N GLN A 71 -14.97 5.11 12.33
CA GLN A 71 -13.90 4.31 12.95
C GLN A 71 -13.07 3.57 11.89
N LEU A 72 -13.71 3.00 10.87
CA LEU A 72 -13.02 2.37 9.75
C LEU A 72 -12.18 3.36 8.93
N LEU A 73 -12.65 4.60 8.78
CA LEU A 73 -11.90 5.65 8.11
C LEU A 73 -10.70 6.14 8.94
N GLU A 74 -10.86 6.26 10.25
CA GLU A 74 -9.77 6.59 11.18
C GLU A 74 -8.70 5.50 11.15
N GLN A 75 -9.08 4.22 11.17
CA GLN A 75 -8.14 3.09 11.02
C GLN A 75 -7.36 3.16 9.71
N LYS A 76 -8.03 3.45 8.59
CA LYS A 76 -7.35 3.62 7.29
C LYS A 76 -6.38 4.79 7.29
N LEU A 77 -6.71 5.89 7.97
CA LEU A 77 -5.81 7.03 8.09
C LEU A 77 -4.57 6.67 8.92
N GLU A 78 -4.75 5.94 10.02
CA GLU A 78 -3.66 5.45 10.86
C GLU A 78 -2.75 4.47 10.11
N ASP A 79 -3.32 3.55 9.33
CA ASP A 79 -2.57 2.62 8.49
C ASP A 79 -1.79 3.35 7.38
N LEU A 80 -2.38 4.38 6.75
CA LEU A 80 -1.66 5.20 5.77
C LEU A 80 -0.53 6.00 6.40
N GLN A 81 -0.72 6.53 7.61
CA GLN A 81 0.35 7.19 8.35
C GLN A 81 1.48 6.21 8.68
N ARG A 82 1.15 5.00 9.15
CA ARG A 82 2.14 3.95 9.41
C ARG A 82 2.93 3.59 8.14
N ILE A 83 2.26 3.44 7.00
CA ILE A 83 2.91 3.17 5.71
C ILE A 83 3.82 4.34 5.30
N ALA A 84 3.40 5.59 5.49
CA ALA A 84 4.23 6.75 5.18
C ALA A 84 5.47 6.84 6.08
N ASP A 85 5.31 6.60 7.39
CA ASP A 85 6.39 6.58 8.36
C ASP A 85 7.38 5.44 8.08
N GLU A 86 6.87 4.24 7.76
CA GLU A 86 7.69 3.11 7.33
C GLU A 86 8.40 3.43 6.01
N PHE A 87 7.72 3.99 5.02
CA PHE A 87 8.33 4.36 3.74
C PHE A 87 9.42 5.42 3.90
N GLU A 88 9.29 6.38 4.82
CA GLU A 88 10.34 7.34 5.13
C GLU A 88 11.55 6.68 5.81
N GLN A 89 11.31 5.70 6.69
CA GLN A 89 12.37 4.89 7.32
C GLN A 89 13.10 3.98 6.32
N TRP A 90 12.36 3.32 5.42
CA TRP A 90 12.92 2.44 4.40
C TRP A 90 13.42 3.19 3.17
N GLY A 91 12.97 4.41 2.91
CA GLY A 91 13.42 5.25 1.80
C GLY A 91 14.91 5.59 1.90
N GLN A 92 15.41 5.85 3.12
CA GLN A 92 16.84 6.01 3.38
C GLN A 92 17.64 4.72 3.12
N VAL A 93 17.02 3.56 3.33
CA VAL A 93 17.60 2.25 2.99
C VAL A 93 17.50 1.98 1.49
N GLY A 94 16.46 2.49 0.82
CA GLY A 94 16.24 2.41 -0.63
C GLY A 94 17.33 3.12 -1.41
N GLU A 95 17.72 4.33 -1.01
CA GLU A 95 18.86 5.05 -1.63
C GLU A 95 20.18 4.27 -1.45
N LEU A 96 20.42 3.69 -0.27
CA LEU A 96 21.59 2.82 -0.04
C LEU A 96 21.51 1.51 -0.83
N ALA A 97 20.31 0.95 -1.03
CA ALA A 97 20.07 -0.26 -1.80
C ALA A 97 20.24 -0.03 -3.31
N GLU A 98 19.87 1.16 -3.82
CA GLU A 98 20.09 1.54 -5.22
C GLU A 98 21.59 1.72 -5.52
N VAL A 99 22.38 2.18 -4.55
CA VAL A 99 23.85 2.16 -4.65
C VAL A 99 24.39 0.72 -4.57
N ALA A 100 23.85 -0.10 -3.67
CA ALA A 100 24.27 -1.49 -3.47
C ALA A 100 23.97 -2.42 -4.64
N ILE A 101 22.83 -2.22 -5.31
CA ILE A 101 22.37 -3.00 -6.46
C ILE A 101 21.81 -2.04 -7.51
N PRO A 102 22.67 -1.45 -8.35
CA PRO A 102 22.23 -0.47 -9.33
C PRO A 102 21.36 -1.10 -10.42
N SER A 103 20.39 -0.33 -10.90
CA SER A 103 19.42 -0.75 -11.93
C SER A 103 20.04 -0.92 -13.32
N ASN A 104 21.30 -0.50 -13.50
CA ASN A 104 22.07 -0.72 -14.71
C ASN A 104 23.42 -1.32 -14.30
N PRO A 105 23.98 -2.29 -15.05
CA PRO A 105 25.38 -2.68 -14.94
C PRO A 105 26.28 -1.48 -15.31
N GLU A 106 26.46 -0.52 -14.39
CA GLU A 106 27.35 0.64 -14.53
C GLU A 106 28.82 0.22 -14.36
N VAL A 107 29.24 -0.76 -15.16
CA VAL A 107 30.55 -1.41 -15.13
C VAL A 107 31.69 -0.40 -15.24
N ALA A 108 31.50 0.66 -16.04
CA ALA A 108 32.48 1.73 -16.20
C ALA A 108 32.71 2.55 -14.92
N LYS A 109 31.65 2.84 -14.14
CA LYS A 109 31.79 3.56 -12.87
C LYS A 109 32.47 2.68 -11.81
N TRP A 110 32.07 1.41 -11.75
CA TRP A 110 32.70 0.44 -10.86
C TRP A 110 34.19 0.23 -11.15
N LEU A 111 34.57 0.20 -12.43
CA LEU A 111 35.98 0.16 -12.82
C LEU A 111 36.77 1.37 -12.33
N LEU A 112 36.20 2.57 -12.44
CA LEU A 112 36.80 3.80 -11.94
C LEU A 112 36.98 3.76 -10.42
N GLU A 113 35.98 3.27 -9.69
CA GLU A 113 36.06 3.09 -8.23
C GLU A 113 37.16 2.10 -7.83
N LEU A 114 37.27 0.96 -8.52
CA LEU A 114 38.33 -0.01 -8.29
C LEU A 114 39.73 0.57 -8.56
N GLU A 115 39.86 1.38 -9.62
CA GLU A 115 41.12 2.07 -9.94
C GLU A 115 41.50 3.08 -8.84
N VAL A 116 40.54 3.85 -8.34
CA VAL A 116 40.76 4.79 -7.22
C VAL A 116 41.20 4.03 -5.97
N VAL A 117 40.54 2.92 -5.63
CA VAL A 117 40.90 2.09 -4.47
C VAL A 117 42.29 1.46 -4.64
N ALA A 118 42.66 1.04 -5.84
CA ALA A 118 43.99 0.51 -6.13
C ALA A 118 45.08 1.58 -5.96
N ILE A 119 44.85 2.79 -6.47
CA ILE A 119 45.76 3.93 -6.32
C ILE A 119 45.93 4.31 -4.84
N GLN A 120 44.82 4.40 -4.09
CA GLN A 120 44.85 4.74 -2.66
C GLN A 120 45.64 3.73 -1.82
N ASN A 121 45.53 2.44 -2.15
CA ASN A 121 46.26 1.37 -1.46
C ASN A 121 47.64 1.08 -2.07
N GLN A 122 48.07 1.85 -3.07
CA GLN A 122 49.36 1.68 -3.78
C GLN A 122 49.55 0.28 -4.36
N VAL A 123 48.46 -0.32 -4.84
CA VAL A 123 48.44 -1.65 -5.45
C VAL A 123 48.37 -1.50 -6.97
N GLY A 124 49.18 -2.28 -7.69
CA GLY A 124 49.17 -2.33 -9.15
C GLY A 124 48.07 -3.24 -9.67
N LEU A 125 47.19 -2.70 -10.52
CA LEU A 125 46.19 -3.48 -11.26
C LEU A 125 46.90 -4.21 -12.42
N ILE A 126 46.99 -5.54 -12.38
CA ILE A 126 47.71 -6.34 -13.39
C ILE A 126 46.75 -6.75 -14.51
N SER A 127 45.57 -7.24 -14.16
CA SER A 127 44.55 -7.59 -15.15
C SER A 127 43.15 -7.56 -14.54
N LEU A 128 42.17 -7.12 -15.33
CA LEU A 128 40.75 -7.27 -15.03
C LEU A 128 40.07 -7.92 -16.23
N GLN A 129 39.35 -9.00 -15.98
CA GLN A 129 38.47 -9.66 -16.95
C GLN A 129 37.07 -9.68 -16.37
N MET A 130 36.07 -9.39 -17.20
CA MET A 130 34.66 -9.42 -16.80
C MET A 130 33.88 -10.21 -17.83
N GLU A 131 32.86 -10.91 -17.36
CA GLU A 131 31.93 -11.62 -18.22
C GLU A 131 31.08 -10.63 -19.04
N PRO A 132 30.77 -10.96 -20.31
CA PRO A 132 29.97 -10.10 -21.17
C PRO A 132 28.54 -9.97 -20.64
N VAL A 133 28.13 -8.74 -20.33
CA VAL A 133 26.78 -8.40 -19.86
C VAL A 133 25.92 -7.94 -21.03
N VAL A 134 24.71 -8.46 -21.15
CA VAL A 134 23.75 -8.03 -22.17
C VAL A 134 23.13 -6.70 -21.72
N LEU A 135 23.60 -5.59 -22.30
CA LEU A 135 23.16 -4.24 -21.93
C LEU A 135 21.78 -3.85 -22.50
N LYS A 136 21.29 -4.55 -23.55
CA LYS A 136 19.96 -4.40 -24.15
C LYS A 136 19.52 -5.68 -24.88
N GLY A 137 18.30 -6.14 -24.60
CA GLY A 137 17.66 -7.29 -25.25
C GLY A 137 17.47 -8.49 -24.32
N LYS A 138 16.47 -9.33 -24.63
CA LYS A 138 15.95 -10.45 -23.82
C LYS A 138 16.99 -11.08 -22.88
N SER A 139 16.82 -10.78 -21.60
CA SER A 139 17.49 -11.42 -20.47
C SER A 139 17.29 -12.93 -20.55
N THR A 140 18.36 -13.66 -20.84
CA THR A 140 18.43 -15.11 -20.66
C THR A 140 18.62 -15.39 -19.16
N GLU A 141 17.96 -16.43 -18.64
CA GLU A 141 18.07 -16.86 -17.25
C GLU A 141 19.54 -16.81 -16.76
N GLY A 142 19.83 -15.92 -15.79
CA GLY A 142 21.18 -15.67 -15.28
C GLY A 142 21.73 -14.26 -15.49
N SER A 143 21.03 -13.38 -16.21
CA SER A 143 21.44 -12.00 -16.51
C SER A 143 21.31 -11.01 -15.33
N ASP A 144 21.52 -11.45 -14.08
CA ASP A 144 21.49 -10.59 -12.89
C ASP A 144 22.87 -10.55 -12.18
N ARG A 145 23.87 -11.20 -12.79
CA ARG A 145 25.22 -11.38 -12.25
C ARG A 145 26.27 -11.09 -13.30
N VAL A 146 27.35 -10.45 -12.88
CA VAL A 146 28.54 -10.23 -13.69
C VAL A 146 29.72 -10.89 -12.98
N GLY A 147 30.21 -12.00 -13.53
CA GLY A 147 31.48 -12.57 -13.08
C GLY A 147 32.63 -11.62 -13.41
N PHE A 148 33.56 -11.45 -12.48
CA PHE A 148 34.81 -10.73 -12.71
C PHE A 148 35.99 -11.52 -12.14
N ASN A 149 37.12 -11.39 -12.81
CA ASN A 149 38.40 -11.91 -12.40
C ASN A 149 39.41 -10.77 -12.39
N LEU A 150 39.93 -10.47 -11.20
CA LEU A 150 40.83 -9.38 -10.94
C LEU A 150 42.17 -9.90 -10.43
N ILE A 151 43.27 -9.43 -11.02
CA ILE A 151 44.63 -9.72 -10.55
C ILE A 151 45.29 -8.41 -10.13
N VAL A 152 45.71 -8.37 -8.87
CA VAL A 152 46.40 -7.24 -8.26
C VAL A 152 47.78 -7.64 -7.74
N GLY A 153 48.73 -6.70 -7.76
CA GLY A 153 50.10 -6.92 -7.32
C GLY A 153 50.62 -5.82 -6.40
N GLY A 154 51.26 -6.21 -5.29
CA GLY A 154 51.89 -5.28 -4.34
C GLY A 154 52.57 -6.02 -3.19
N ASP A 155 52.85 -5.29 -2.11
CA ASP A 155 53.21 -5.88 -0.81
C ASP A 155 51.98 -6.51 -0.13
N LEU A 156 52.18 -7.51 0.72
CA LEU A 156 51.12 -8.20 1.45
C LEU A 156 50.25 -7.25 2.28
N ALA A 157 50.87 -6.23 2.89
CA ALA A 157 50.14 -5.21 3.65
C ALA A 157 49.22 -4.37 2.75
N GLN A 158 49.70 -4.01 1.56
CA GLN A 158 48.95 -3.22 0.57
C GLN A 158 47.79 -4.02 -0.03
N VAL A 159 48.04 -5.29 -0.39
CA VAL A 159 47.00 -6.19 -0.91
C VAL A 159 45.91 -6.45 0.14
N LYS A 160 46.29 -6.61 1.41
CA LYS A 160 45.31 -6.74 2.49
C LYS A 160 44.47 -5.47 2.68
N GLY A 161 45.10 -4.28 2.58
CA GLY A 161 44.40 -3.00 2.61
C GLY A 161 43.42 -2.84 1.45
N PHE A 162 43.83 -3.25 0.25
CA PHE A 162 42.98 -3.27 -0.94
C PHE A 162 41.77 -4.19 -0.79
N ILE A 163 41.95 -5.43 -0.30
CA ILE A 163 40.83 -6.35 -0.06
C ILE A 163 39.86 -5.77 0.98
N GLY A 164 40.37 -5.20 2.08
CA GLY A 164 39.52 -4.56 3.09
C GLY A 164 38.80 -3.31 2.56
N ALA A 165 39.41 -2.53 1.67
CA ALA A 165 38.76 -1.41 1.03
C ALA A 165 37.70 -1.86 0.00
N MET A 166 37.94 -2.96 -0.70
CA MET A 166 37.00 -3.57 -1.63
C MET A 166 35.77 -4.15 -0.92
N GLU A 167 35.93 -4.70 0.28
CA GLU A 167 34.81 -5.14 1.14
C GLU A 167 33.93 -3.97 1.62
N ASN A 168 34.48 -2.76 1.71
CA ASN A 168 33.75 -1.55 2.11
C ASN A 168 33.19 -0.76 0.92
N LEU A 169 33.23 -1.30 -0.30
CA LEU A 169 32.58 -0.66 -1.43
C LEU A 169 31.06 -0.71 -1.24
N ASP A 170 30.39 0.37 -1.65
CA ASP A 170 28.94 0.51 -1.52
C ASP A 170 28.14 -0.42 -2.44
N ARG A 171 28.76 -1.44 -3.07
CA ARG A 171 28.16 -2.41 -4.00
C ARG A 171 28.17 -3.83 -3.45
N LEU A 172 27.08 -4.57 -3.69
CA LEU A 172 26.98 -5.97 -3.31
C LEU A 172 27.85 -6.86 -4.22
N ILE A 173 29.01 -7.26 -3.69
CA ILE A 173 29.99 -8.11 -4.38
C ILE A 173 30.14 -9.41 -3.59
N LYS A 174 29.98 -10.55 -4.26
CA LYS A 174 30.27 -11.87 -3.70
C LYS A 174 31.64 -12.32 -4.19
N VAL A 175 32.62 -12.38 -3.29
CA VAL A 175 33.94 -12.95 -3.61
C VAL A 175 33.85 -14.47 -3.51
N GLU A 176 34.16 -15.17 -4.60
CA GLU A 176 34.11 -16.63 -4.68
C GLU A 176 35.43 -17.26 -4.27
N SER A 177 36.55 -16.67 -4.69
CA SER A 177 37.87 -17.16 -4.31
C SER A 177 38.92 -16.04 -4.31
N ILE A 178 39.88 -16.16 -3.39
CA ILE A 178 41.09 -15.32 -3.36
C ILE A 178 42.29 -16.25 -3.37
N THR A 179 43.11 -16.16 -4.42
CA THR A 179 44.33 -16.96 -4.57
C THR A 179 45.54 -16.05 -4.45
N PHE A 180 46.41 -16.34 -3.46
CA PHE A 180 47.69 -15.65 -3.32
C PHE A 180 48.79 -16.43 -4.02
N SER A 181 49.59 -15.73 -4.83
CA SER A 181 50.77 -16.28 -5.48
C SER A 181 51.96 -15.35 -5.27
N ALA A 182 53.16 -15.94 -5.15
CA ALA A 182 54.39 -15.16 -5.12
C ALA A 182 54.62 -14.51 -6.48
N GLY A 183 54.99 -13.23 -6.50
CA GLY A 183 55.22 -12.48 -7.73
C GLY A 183 56.15 -13.23 -8.68
N THR A 184 55.76 -13.33 -9.95
CA THR A 184 56.62 -13.91 -10.98
C THR A 184 57.93 -13.10 -11.08
N PRO A 185 59.05 -13.69 -11.53
CA PRO A 185 60.36 -13.03 -11.54
C PRO A 185 60.38 -11.66 -12.25
N PHE A 186 59.46 -11.44 -13.19
CA PHE A 186 59.26 -10.18 -13.91
C PHE A 186 58.63 -9.08 -13.03
N LEU A 187 57.66 -9.44 -12.19
CA LEU A 187 56.96 -8.49 -11.31
C LEU A 187 57.79 -8.11 -10.08
N LYS A 188 58.69 -9.00 -9.64
CA LYS A 188 59.65 -8.72 -8.56
C LYS A 188 60.66 -7.62 -8.89
N GLN A 189 60.96 -7.38 -10.17
CA GLN A 189 61.82 -6.26 -10.58
C GLN A 189 61.12 -4.89 -10.49
N GLY A 190 59.79 -4.88 -10.44
CA GLY A 190 58.95 -3.68 -10.28
C GLY A 190 58.48 -3.42 -8.85
N GLY A 191 59.01 -4.15 -7.84
CA GLY A 191 58.62 -3.99 -6.44
C GLY A 191 57.34 -4.74 -6.03
N VAL A 192 56.83 -5.65 -6.87
CA VAL A 192 55.65 -6.48 -6.57
C VAL A 192 56.11 -7.84 -6.05
N GLU A 193 56.00 -8.05 -4.73
CA GLU A 193 56.38 -9.30 -4.07
C GLU A 193 55.27 -10.35 -4.09
N VAL A 194 54.00 -9.91 -4.02
CA VAL A 194 52.81 -10.78 -3.94
C VAL A 194 51.78 -10.37 -4.98
N THR A 195 51.15 -11.37 -5.60
CA THR A 195 49.99 -11.19 -6.47
C THR A 195 48.78 -11.89 -5.87
N ALA A 196 47.63 -11.22 -5.86
CA ALA A 196 46.35 -11.83 -5.49
C ALA A 196 45.41 -11.86 -6.70
N GLY A 197 44.89 -13.05 -7.01
CA GLY A 197 43.79 -13.25 -7.94
C GLY A 197 42.48 -13.31 -7.16
N ILE A 198 41.53 -12.45 -7.50
CA ILE A 198 40.22 -12.31 -6.87
C ILE A 198 39.19 -12.63 -7.93
N GLU A 199 38.39 -13.66 -7.67
CA GLU A 199 37.26 -14.05 -8.51
C GLU A 199 35.97 -13.77 -7.74
N GLY A 200 35.01 -13.12 -8.38
CA GLY A 200 33.76 -12.75 -7.74
C GLY A 200 32.62 -12.48 -8.71
N GLU A 201 31.41 -12.37 -8.16
CA GLU A 201 30.19 -12.00 -8.88
C GLU A 201 29.68 -10.67 -8.33
N ALA A 202 29.41 -9.71 -9.22
CA ALA A 202 28.69 -8.48 -8.89
C ALA A 202 27.21 -8.61 -9.31
N TYR A 203 26.29 -8.22 -8.44
CA TYR A 203 24.85 -8.34 -8.68
C TYR A 203 24.27 -7.03 -9.23
N PHE A 204 23.30 -7.14 -10.13
CA PHE A 204 22.52 -6.00 -10.64
C PHE A 204 21.05 -6.38 -10.74
N MET A 205 20.14 -5.39 -10.71
CA MET A 205 18.72 -5.68 -10.86
C MET A 205 18.42 -6.07 -12.31
N PRO A 206 17.58 -7.10 -12.55
CA PRO A 206 17.09 -7.41 -13.89
C PRO A 206 16.36 -6.18 -14.43
N SER A 207 16.71 -5.75 -15.65
CA SER A 207 15.96 -4.71 -16.34
C SER A 207 14.54 -5.22 -16.60
N GLU A 208 13.54 -4.68 -15.91
CA GLU A 208 12.15 -4.86 -16.31
C GLU A 208 11.96 -4.14 -17.66
N GLU A 209 11.92 -4.92 -18.75
CA GLU A 209 11.44 -4.42 -20.02
C GLU A 209 9.97 -4.00 -19.84
N GLU A 210 9.79 -2.68 -19.91
CA GLU A 210 8.58 -1.93 -20.18
C GLU A 210 7.62 -2.70 -21.12
N ASN A 211 6.70 -3.47 -20.53
CA ASN A 211 5.52 -3.97 -21.21
C ASN A 211 4.54 -2.80 -21.40
N ALA A 212 4.84 -1.93 -22.37
CA ALA A 212 3.90 -0.97 -22.91
C ALA A 212 4.01 -0.97 -24.44
N GLY A 213 3.24 -1.86 -25.08
CA GLY A 213 3.05 -1.92 -26.52
C GLY A 213 1.76 -2.66 -26.86
#